data_AF-A0A9Q1BFA6-F1
#
_entry.id   AF-A0A9Q1BFA6-F1
#
_cell.length_a   1.000
_cell.length_b   1.000
_cell.length_c   1.000
_cell.angle_alpha   90.00
_cell.angle_beta   90.00
_cell.angle_gamma   90.00
#
_symmetry.space_group_name_H-M   'P 1'
#
loop_
_entity.id
_entity.type
_entity.pdbx_description
1 polymer ?
#
loop_
_entity_poly.entity_id
_entity_poly.type
_entity_poly.pdbx_seq_one_letter_code
_entity_poly.pdbx_strand_id
1 'polypeptide(L)'
;MERPQKGKALDKEQKWLKKLEMLEETAKFYSRHKLVPEYKPRLTEPMPYWKEFYRQRQALDTATLDKEDVHVFAYEPDEYSSTPNTGKRRYVVTSYAQLWHNIQYLYKHNQPATFYEIIPEGAACKLYFDLEFQKEFNPELDGVAMVTDFVKLVCSKLDQVYNISCTQKNVIILDASTDKKFSNHLIFNLPGAVFKDNIHVGEYITYLAVKLSLKIHLKLIHNCILEPKCTAR
;
A
#
# COMPACT_ATOMS: atom_id res chain seq x y z
N MET A 1 -29.91 -9.22 -37.36
CA MET A 1 -28.57 -8.69 -37.70
C MET A 1 -28.15 -7.76 -36.57
N GLU A 2 -27.29 -8.21 -35.66
CA GLU A 2 -26.71 -7.35 -34.61
C GLU A 2 -25.21 -7.20 -34.84
N ARG A 3 -24.76 -5.97 -35.09
CA ARG A 3 -23.42 -5.50 -34.73
C ARG A 3 -23.52 -4.03 -34.33
N PRO A 4 -23.16 -3.71 -33.08
CA PRO A 4 -22.08 -2.75 -32.88
C PRO A 4 -21.24 -3.08 -31.63
N GLN A 5 -20.22 -3.93 -31.78
CA GLN A 5 -19.20 -4.15 -30.73
C GLN A 5 -17.81 -3.58 -31.10
N LYS A 6 -17.52 -3.35 -32.39
CA LYS A 6 -16.20 -2.91 -32.85
C LYS A 6 -15.83 -1.47 -32.46
N GLY A 7 -16.78 -0.54 -32.41
CA GLY A 7 -16.50 0.88 -32.12
C GLY A 7 -16.07 1.16 -30.66
N LYS A 8 -16.65 0.44 -29.69
CA LYS A 8 -16.29 0.56 -28.27
C LYS A 8 -14.92 -0.05 -27.96
N ALA A 9 -14.53 -1.10 -28.67
CA ALA A 9 -13.23 -1.73 -28.52
C ALA A 9 -12.09 -0.82 -29.03
N LEU A 10 -12.30 -0.15 -30.17
CA LEU A 10 -11.32 0.79 -30.75
C LEU A 10 -11.07 2.01 -29.84
N ASP A 11 -12.12 2.59 -29.26
CA ASP A 11 -12.00 3.71 -28.30
C ASP A 11 -11.26 3.29 -27.01
N LYS A 12 -11.52 2.08 -26.54
CA LYS A 12 -10.82 1.51 -25.37
C LYS A 12 -9.32 1.32 -25.67
N GLU A 13 -8.99 0.78 -26.85
CA GLU A 13 -7.60 0.57 -27.27
C GLU A 13 -6.83 1.88 -27.40
N GLN A 14 -7.42 2.91 -28.02
CA GLN A 14 -6.81 4.24 -28.11
C GLN A 14 -6.58 4.89 -26.73
N LYS A 15 -7.53 4.73 -25.80
CA LYS A 15 -7.35 5.19 -24.40
C LYS A 15 -6.21 4.46 -23.70
N TRP A 16 -6.07 3.15 -23.91
CA TRP A 16 -4.96 2.38 -23.35
C TRP A 16 -3.62 2.81 -23.91
N LEU A 17 -3.51 3.05 -25.22
CA LEU A 17 -2.27 3.53 -25.85
C LEU A 17 -1.83 4.89 -25.30
N LYS A 18 -2.75 5.85 -25.18
CA LYS A 18 -2.46 7.17 -24.57
C LYS A 18 -2.02 7.04 -23.11
N LYS A 19 -2.70 6.16 -22.35
CA LYS A 19 -2.33 5.90 -20.95
C LYS A 19 -0.94 5.28 -20.86
N LEU A 20 -0.61 4.35 -21.76
CA LEU A 20 0.70 3.71 -21.82
C LEU A 20 1.81 4.73 -22.12
N GLU A 21 1.60 5.60 -23.11
CA GLU A 21 2.55 6.67 -23.45
C GLU A 21 2.84 7.60 -22.26
N MET A 22 1.78 8.05 -21.58
CA MET A 22 1.89 8.87 -20.36
C MET A 22 2.66 8.13 -19.24
N LEU A 23 2.42 6.82 -19.06
CA LEU A 23 3.12 6.01 -18.06
C LEU A 23 4.60 5.83 -18.41
N GLU A 24 4.95 5.67 -19.68
CA GLU A 24 6.34 5.56 -20.13
C GLU A 24 7.11 6.87 -19.93
N GLU A 25 6.50 8.01 -20.22
CA GLU A 25 7.09 9.33 -19.93
C GLU A 25 7.32 9.51 -18.43
N THR A 26 6.32 9.14 -17.63
CA THR A 26 6.41 9.18 -16.16
C THR A 26 7.53 8.27 -15.65
N ALA A 27 7.67 7.06 -16.19
CA ALA A 27 8.75 6.13 -15.84
C ALA A 27 10.14 6.69 -16.20
N LYS A 28 10.28 7.31 -17.39
CA LYS A 28 11.53 8.00 -17.80
C LYS A 28 11.86 9.15 -16.85
N PHE A 29 10.86 9.91 -16.43
CA PHE A 29 11.03 11.00 -15.46
C PHE A 29 11.58 10.49 -14.13
N TYR A 30 10.95 9.46 -13.53
CA TYR A 30 11.39 8.90 -12.25
C TYR A 30 12.73 8.16 -12.33
N SER A 31 13.07 7.58 -13.49
CA SER A 31 14.41 7.01 -13.69
C SER A 31 15.51 8.07 -13.60
N ARG A 32 15.22 9.33 -13.96
CA ARG A 32 16.16 10.47 -13.89
C ARG A 32 16.07 11.19 -12.54
N HIS A 33 14.87 11.27 -11.96
CA HIS A 33 14.58 11.90 -10.69
C HIS A 33 14.17 10.84 -9.67
N LYS A 34 15.18 10.23 -9.02
CA LYS A 34 14.97 9.15 -8.05
C LYS A 34 14.13 9.56 -6.84
N LEU A 35 14.06 10.86 -6.57
CA LEU A 35 13.20 11.43 -5.53
C LEU A 35 12.12 12.27 -6.21
N VAL A 36 10.90 12.17 -5.69
CA VAL A 36 9.80 13.06 -6.09
C VAL A 36 10.21 14.49 -5.76
N PRO A 37 10.03 15.47 -6.67
CA PRO A 37 10.27 16.87 -6.36
C PRO A 37 9.51 17.28 -5.10
N GLU A 38 10.17 18.05 -4.23
CA GLU A 38 9.54 18.55 -3.01
C GLU A 38 8.34 19.44 -3.38
N TYR A 39 7.16 19.08 -2.88
CA TYR A 39 5.97 19.89 -3.07
C TYR A 39 6.08 21.20 -2.28
N LYS A 40 6.09 22.33 -3.01
CA LYS A 40 6.22 23.69 -2.47
C LYS A 40 5.00 24.50 -2.90
N PRO A 41 3.91 24.50 -2.10
CA PRO A 41 2.71 25.23 -2.47
C PRO A 41 3.01 26.71 -2.62
N ARG A 42 2.58 27.30 -3.73
CA ARG A 42 2.68 28.75 -3.97
C ARG A 42 1.33 29.40 -3.75
N LEU A 43 1.33 30.64 -3.26
CA LEU A 43 0.09 31.43 -3.07
C LEU A 43 -0.70 31.64 -4.38
N THR A 44 -0.04 31.51 -5.53
CA THR A 44 -0.63 31.64 -6.87
C THR A 44 -1.21 30.33 -7.40
N GLU A 45 -0.95 29.21 -6.74
CA GLU A 45 -1.48 27.90 -7.12
C GLU A 45 -2.89 27.72 -6.56
N PRO A 46 -3.74 26.91 -7.21
CA PRO A 46 -5.05 26.58 -6.67
C PRO A 46 -4.91 25.92 -5.29
N MET A 47 -5.94 26.09 -4.45
CA MET A 47 -5.97 25.50 -3.12
C MET A 47 -5.67 23.99 -3.21
N PRO A 48 -4.75 23.48 -2.37
CA PRO A 48 -4.40 22.08 -2.39
C PRO A 48 -5.62 21.20 -2.11
N TYR A 49 -5.77 20.13 -2.89
CA TYR A 49 -6.90 19.23 -2.78
C TYR A 49 -6.85 18.47 -1.45
N TRP A 50 -7.68 18.86 -0.48
CA TRP A 50 -7.81 18.23 0.84
C TRP A 50 -9.28 18.19 1.25
N LYS A 51 -9.96 17.06 1.01
CA LYS A 51 -11.38 16.88 1.35
C LYS A 51 -11.57 15.83 2.42
N GLU A 52 -12.18 16.20 3.53
CA GLU A 52 -12.42 15.32 4.67
C GLU A 52 -13.82 14.69 4.66
N PHE A 53 -13.90 13.45 5.15
CA PHE A 53 -15.10 12.65 5.21
C PHE A 53 -15.14 11.83 6.50
N TYR A 54 -16.35 11.59 7.00
CA TYR A 54 -16.58 10.71 8.15
C TYR A 54 -16.82 9.25 7.76
N ARG A 55 -17.15 9.00 6.49
CA ARG A 55 -17.44 7.65 5.96
C ARG A 55 -16.47 7.29 4.85
N GLN A 56 -15.82 6.13 4.97
CA GLN A 56 -14.88 5.63 3.98
C GLN A 56 -15.46 5.60 2.56
N ARG A 57 -16.70 5.13 2.44
CA ARG A 57 -17.39 5.02 1.15
C ARG A 57 -17.51 6.36 0.43
N GLN A 58 -17.83 7.44 1.16
CA GLN A 58 -17.94 8.78 0.56
C GLN A 58 -16.59 9.31 0.06
N ALA A 59 -15.51 9.03 0.79
CA ALA A 59 -14.17 9.38 0.37
C ALA A 59 -13.76 8.61 -0.90
N LEU A 60 -14.02 7.30 -0.95
CA LEU A 60 -13.75 6.46 -2.13
C LEU A 60 -14.58 6.87 -3.36
N ASP A 61 -15.87 7.15 -3.16
CA ASP A 61 -16.75 7.62 -4.23
C ASP A 61 -16.24 8.96 -4.80
N THR A 62 -15.78 9.86 -3.94
CA THR A 62 -15.20 11.15 -4.35
C THR A 62 -13.91 10.94 -5.14
N ALA A 63 -12.97 10.15 -4.61
CA ALA A 63 -11.70 9.85 -5.29
C ALA A 63 -11.91 9.19 -6.67
N THR A 64 -12.99 8.42 -6.84
CA THR A 64 -13.33 7.78 -8.12
C THR A 64 -13.91 8.76 -9.15
N LEU A 65 -14.61 9.80 -8.68
CA LEU A 65 -15.25 10.80 -9.53
C LEU A 65 -14.28 11.92 -9.97
N ASP A 66 -13.24 12.17 -9.18
CA ASP A 66 -12.27 13.21 -9.48
C ASP A 66 -11.38 12.85 -10.67
N LYS A 67 -10.96 13.89 -11.41
CA LYS A 67 -10.08 13.78 -12.57
C LYS A 67 -8.60 13.92 -12.23
N GLU A 68 -8.29 14.23 -10.98
CA GLU A 68 -6.94 14.41 -10.46
C GLU A 68 -6.44 13.11 -9.83
N ASP A 69 -5.12 12.91 -9.79
CA ASP A 69 -4.47 11.76 -9.15
C ASP A 69 -4.55 11.90 -7.62
N VAL A 70 -5.72 11.53 -7.08
CA VAL A 70 -6.06 11.61 -5.65
C VAL A 70 -6.28 10.22 -5.07
N HIS A 71 -5.96 10.09 -3.79
CA HIS A 71 -6.06 8.85 -3.03
C HIS A 71 -6.77 9.08 -1.70
N VAL A 72 -7.24 7.99 -1.10
CA VAL A 72 -7.94 8.03 0.18
C VAL A 72 -6.98 7.60 1.29
N PHE A 73 -6.91 8.41 2.33
CA PHE A 73 -6.19 8.11 3.55
C PHE A 73 -7.13 8.18 4.74
N ALA A 74 -6.95 7.31 5.72
CA ALA A 74 -7.58 7.45 7.01
C ALA A 74 -6.59 8.06 8.01
N TYR A 75 -7.10 8.78 9.00
CA TYR A 75 -6.29 9.26 10.11
C TYR A 75 -7.13 9.29 11.39
N GLU A 76 -6.46 9.22 12.53
CA GLU A 76 -7.09 9.32 13.83
C GLU A 76 -6.87 10.76 14.34
N PRO A 77 -7.94 11.58 14.48
CA PRO A 77 -7.80 12.94 14.99
C PRO A 77 -7.38 12.91 16.46
N ASP A 78 -6.50 13.85 16.85
CA ASP A 78 -5.84 13.89 18.16
C ASP A 78 -6.75 13.69 19.38
N GLU A 79 -6.16 13.09 20.42
CA GLU A 79 -6.74 12.85 21.76
C GLU A 79 -7.12 14.12 22.53
N TYR A 80 -6.82 15.32 22.03
CA TYR A 80 -7.20 16.60 22.65
C TYR A 80 -8.69 16.93 22.53
N SER A 81 -9.48 16.12 21.81
CA SER A 81 -10.94 16.18 21.95
C SER A 81 -11.32 15.65 23.34
N SER A 82 -12.11 16.42 24.09
CA SER A 82 -12.63 16.11 25.43
C SER A 82 -13.56 14.88 25.50
N THR A 83 -13.53 14.03 24.47
CA THR A 83 -14.25 12.77 24.36
C THR A 83 -13.24 11.63 24.25
N PRO A 84 -13.38 10.55 25.04
CA PRO A 84 -12.45 9.42 24.99
C PRO A 84 -12.29 8.92 23.55
N ASN A 85 -11.03 8.69 23.18
CA ASN A 85 -10.60 8.26 21.86
C ASN A 85 -11.38 6.99 21.47
N THR A 86 -12.38 7.14 20.60
CA THR A 86 -13.29 6.04 20.25
C THR A 86 -12.74 5.18 19.09
N GLY A 87 -11.46 5.36 18.72
CA GLY A 87 -10.87 4.73 17.53
C GLY A 87 -11.55 5.18 16.23
N LYS A 88 -12.25 6.32 16.25
CA LYS A 88 -13.04 6.82 15.13
C LYS A 88 -12.11 7.46 14.11
N ARG A 89 -11.90 6.76 13.00
CA ARG A 89 -11.14 7.25 11.85
C ARG A 89 -11.92 8.32 11.09
N ARG A 90 -11.19 9.35 10.66
CA ARG A 90 -11.61 10.27 9.60
C ARG A 90 -10.91 9.87 8.31
N TYR A 91 -11.49 10.25 7.19
CA TYR A 91 -10.96 9.95 5.86
C TYR A 91 -10.68 11.24 5.14
N VAL A 92 -9.56 11.32 4.43
CA VAL A 92 -9.17 12.45 3.61
C VAL A 92 -8.89 11.98 2.19
N VAL A 93 -9.36 12.75 1.21
CA VAL A 93 -9.04 12.59 -0.20
C VAL A 93 -8.05 13.69 -0.58
N THR A 94 -6.86 13.29 -1.01
CA THR A 94 -5.74 14.18 -1.36
C THR A 94 -4.74 13.45 -2.25
N SER A 95 -3.82 14.16 -2.90
CA SER A 95 -2.67 13.54 -3.59
C SER A 95 -1.58 13.12 -2.59
N TYR A 96 -0.70 12.19 -2.98
CA TYR A 96 0.45 11.79 -2.15
C TYR A 96 1.40 12.97 -1.84
N ALA A 97 1.62 13.86 -2.81
CA ALA A 97 2.49 15.02 -2.65
C ALA A 97 1.97 15.96 -1.55
N GLN A 98 0.66 16.21 -1.56
CA GLN A 98 0.01 17.06 -0.57
C GLN A 98 -0.06 16.37 0.80
N LEU A 99 -0.32 15.07 0.85
CA LEU A 99 -0.28 14.31 2.10
C LEU A 99 1.11 14.41 2.74
N TRP A 100 2.17 14.15 1.96
CA TRP A 100 3.54 14.20 2.47
C TRP A 100 3.91 15.58 3.01
N HIS A 101 3.52 16.64 2.30
CA HIS A 101 3.70 18.01 2.78
C HIS A 101 3.01 18.26 4.13
N ASN A 102 1.75 17.81 4.28
CA ASN A 102 1.03 17.93 5.55
C ASN A 102 1.67 17.13 6.68
N ILE A 103 2.10 15.89 6.43
CA ILE A 103 2.81 15.07 7.43
C ILE A 103 4.08 15.78 7.90
N GLN A 104 4.88 16.31 6.96
CA GLN A 104 6.10 17.04 7.29
C GLN A 104 5.82 18.33 8.08
N TYR A 105 4.76 19.06 7.71
CA TYR A 105 4.34 20.25 8.43
C TYR A 105 3.94 19.90 9.88
N LEU A 106 3.03 18.95 10.06
CA LEU A 106 2.56 18.48 11.35
C LEU A 106 3.69 18.01 12.26
N TYR A 107 4.64 17.24 11.71
CA TYR A 107 5.83 16.80 12.42
C TYR A 107 6.69 17.99 12.91
N LYS A 108 6.94 19.00 12.05
CA LYS A 108 7.71 20.21 12.42
C LYS A 108 7.04 21.03 13.51
N HIS A 109 5.71 20.93 13.63
CA HIS A 109 4.91 21.66 14.61
C HIS A 109 4.56 20.84 15.86
N ASN A 110 5.23 19.70 16.09
CA ASN A 110 5.00 18.80 17.23
C ASN A 110 3.53 18.31 17.34
N GLN A 111 2.87 18.10 16.20
CA GLN A 111 1.51 17.57 16.11
C GLN A 111 1.49 16.31 15.22
N PRO A 112 2.27 15.26 15.55
CA PRO A 112 2.39 14.10 14.69
C PRO A 112 1.04 13.38 14.59
N ALA A 113 0.52 13.27 13.37
CA ALA A 113 -0.68 12.49 13.07
C ALA A 113 -0.30 11.18 12.38
N THR A 114 -1.04 10.12 12.70
CA THR A 114 -0.89 8.81 12.04
C THR A 114 -1.89 8.68 10.91
N PHE A 115 -1.37 8.48 9.70
CA PHE A 115 -2.16 8.24 8.50
C PHE A 115 -2.06 6.79 8.07
N TYR A 116 -3.15 6.28 7.50
CA TYR A 116 -3.29 4.95 6.94
C TYR A 116 -3.71 5.08 5.48
N GLU A 117 -3.00 4.39 4.60
CA GLU A 117 -3.43 4.27 3.21
C GLU A 117 -4.63 3.34 3.09
N ILE A 118 -5.66 3.77 2.35
CA ILE A 118 -6.79 2.91 2.00
C ILE A 118 -6.54 2.37 0.60
N ILE A 119 -6.28 1.07 0.50
CA ILE A 119 -6.20 0.35 -0.78
C ILE A 119 -7.62 0.10 -1.26
N PRO A 120 -8.07 0.71 -2.38
CA PRO A 120 -9.42 0.51 -2.87
C PRO A 120 -9.64 -0.93 -3.32
N GLU A 121 -10.86 -1.44 -3.12
CA GLU A 121 -11.25 -2.76 -3.61
C GLU A 121 -11.14 -2.82 -5.15
N GLY A 122 -10.53 -3.89 -5.66
CA GLY A 122 -10.32 -4.08 -7.11
C GLY A 122 -9.22 -3.19 -7.72
N ALA A 123 -8.52 -2.38 -6.93
CA ALA A 123 -7.36 -1.63 -7.41
C ALA A 123 -6.10 -2.50 -7.43
N ALA A 124 -5.34 -2.40 -8.51
CA ALA A 124 -4.03 -3.05 -8.60
C ALA A 124 -3.11 -2.57 -7.48
N CYS A 125 -2.40 -3.50 -6.84
CA CYS A 125 -1.58 -3.21 -5.68
C CYS A 125 -0.25 -3.97 -5.74
N LYS A 126 0.73 -3.47 -4.99
CA LYS A 126 1.99 -4.18 -4.76
C LYS A 126 1.75 -5.41 -3.89
N LEU A 127 2.70 -6.34 -3.89
CA LEU A 127 2.75 -7.38 -2.87
C LEU A 127 3.24 -6.75 -1.57
N TYR A 128 2.50 -6.95 -0.48
CA TYR A 128 2.85 -6.43 0.83
C TYR A 128 2.61 -7.48 1.92
N PHE A 129 3.35 -7.35 3.03
CA PHE A 129 3.21 -8.21 4.20
C PHE A 129 3.20 -7.36 5.47
N ASP A 130 2.43 -7.80 6.44
CA ASP A 130 2.46 -7.32 7.83
C ASP A 130 2.93 -8.47 8.70
N LEU A 131 4.16 -8.39 9.20
CA LEU A 131 4.82 -9.45 9.95
C LEU A 131 4.93 -9.04 11.41
N GLU A 132 4.33 -9.83 12.31
CA GLU A 132 4.35 -9.51 13.73
C GLU A 132 4.40 -10.75 14.62
N PHE A 133 5.03 -10.59 15.79
CA PHE A 133 4.94 -11.53 16.89
C PHE A 133 5.27 -10.85 18.23
N GLN A 134 4.78 -11.41 19.32
CA GLN A 134 5.11 -10.94 20.68
C GLN A 134 6.45 -11.52 21.13
N LYS A 135 7.40 -10.66 21.50
CA LYS A 135 8.78 -11.05 21.85
C LYS A 135 8.82 -11.88 23.14
N GLU A 136 7.95 -11.55 24.10
CA GLU A 136 7.83 -12.27 25.39
C GLU A 136 7.56 -13.77 25.22
N PHE A 137 6.69 -14.13 24.28
CA PHE A 137 6.31 -15.52 24.02
C PHE A 137 7.22 -16.22 23.00
N ASN A 138 8.19 -15.51 22.44
CA ASN A 138 9.08 -16.01 21.39
C ASN A 138 10.53 -15.52 21.61
N PRO A 139 11.12 -15.72 22.80
CA PRO A 139 12.43 -15.18 23.15
C PRO A 139 13.58 -15.76 22.31
N GLU A 140 13.36 -16.92 21.68
CA GLU A 140 14.34 -17.60 20.83
C GLU A 140 14.36 -17.09 19.37
N LEU A 141 13.38 -16.26 18.99
CA LEU A 141 13.20 -15.85 17.61
C LEU A 141 14.01 -14.59 17.27
N ASP A 142 14.87 -14.70 16.25
CA ASP A 142 15.55 -13.56 15.62
C ASP A 142 14.70 -13.03 14.46
N GLY A 143 13.88 -12.00 14.74
CA GLY A 143 13.00 -11.39 13.76
C GLY A 143 13.74 -10.83 12.53
N VAL A 144 14.97 -10.34 12.67
CA VAL A 144 15.74 -9.77 11.55
C VAL A 144 16.19 -10.88 10.60
N ALA A 145 16.72 -11.97 11.15
CA ALA A 145 17.09 -13.16 10.36
C ALA A 145 15.85 -13.77 9.68
N MET A 146 14.73 -13.86 10.41
CA MET A 146 13.46 -14.39 9.90
C MET A 146 12.93 -13.58 8.72
N VAL A 147 12.93 -12.25 8.80
CA VAL A 147 12.52 -11.39 7.67
C VAL A 147 13.45 -11.59 6.48
N THR A 148 14.76 -11.68 6.72
CA THR A 148 15.74 -11.88 5.66
C THR A 148 15.50 -13.19 4.90
N ASP A 149 15.27 -14.28 5.62
CA ASP A 149 14.99 -15.59 5.01
C ASP A 149 13.61 -15.65 4.37
N PHE A 150 12.61 -15.00 4.99
CA PHE A 150 11.29 -14.85 4.43
C PHE A 150 11.32 -14.13 3.07
N VAL A 151 12.03 -13.01 2.96
CA VAL A 151 12.14 -12.28 1.68
C VAL A 151 12.83 -13.13 0.62
N LYS A 152 13.92 -13.84 0.95
CA LYS A 152 14.58 -14.75 -0.01
C LYS A 152 13.61 -15.81 -0.53
N LEU A 153 12.81 -16.40 0.36
CA LEU A 153 11.83 -17.41 0.00
C LEU A 153 10.75 -16.82 -0.92
N VAL A 154 10.18 -15.66 -0.57
CA VAL A 154 9.17 -14.99 -1.40
C VAL A 154 9.73 -14.66 -2.78
N CYS A 155 10.94 -14.11 -2.87
CA CYS A 155 11.63 -13.85 -4.14
C CYS A 155 11.79 -15.12 -4.98
N SER A 156 12.24 -16.22 -4.37
CA SER A 156 12.37 -17.51 -5.06
C SER A 156 11.02 -18.05 -5.57
N LYS A 157 9.94 -17.81 -4.82
CA LYS A 157 8.60 -18.26 -5.21
C LYS A 157 7.97 -17.41 -6.30
N LEU A 158 8.22 -16.10 -6.29
CA LEU A 158 7.81 -15.21 -7.37
C LEU A 158 8.47 -15.60 -8.70
N ASP A 159 9.76 -15.94 -8.66
CA ASP A 159 10.49 -16.44 -9.83
C ASP A 159 9.91 -17.77 -10.35
N GLN A 160 9.68 -18.73 -9.45
CA GLN A 160 9.14 -20.05 -9.83
C GLN A 160 7.72 -20.02 -10.41
N VAL A 161 6.84 -19.19 -9.85
CA VAL A 161 5.41 -19.19 -10.20
C VAL A 161 5.11 -18.21 -11.34
N TYR A 162 5.80 -17.06 -11.36
CA TYR A 162 5.48 -15.96 -12.26
C TYR A 162 6.66 -15.53 -13.15
N ASN A 163 7.83 -16.17 -13.02
CA ASN A 163 9.05 -15.77 -13.72
C ASN A 163 9.44 -14.30 -13.44
N ILE A 164 9.20 -13.86 -12.20
CA ILE A 164 9.54 -12.52 -11.73
C ILE A 164 10.80 -12.60 -10.86
N SER A 165 11.92 -12.14 -11.41
CA SER A 165 13.18 -12.04 -10.67
C SER A 165 13.19 -10.78 -9.79
N CYS A 166 13.37 -10.95 -8.48
CA CYS A 166 13.55 -9.85 -7.55
C CYS A 166 14.50 -10.24 -6.40
N THR A 167 15.05 -9.23 -5.73
CA THR A 167 15.97 -9.40 -4.60
C THR A 167 15.53 -8.54 -3.42
N GLN A 168 16.23 -8.64 -2.28
CA GLN A 168 16.04 -7.76 -1.13
C GLN A 168 16.03 -6.26 -1.50
N LYS A 169 16.79 -5.86 -2.52
CA LYS A 169 16.85 -4.46 -2.99
C LYS A 169 15.53 -3.95 -3.56
N ASN A 170 14.65 -4.86 -3.94
CA ASN A 170 13.31 -4.56 -4.44
C ASN A 170 12.28 -4.47 -3.30
N VAL A 171 12.68 -4.70 -2.04
CA VAL A 171 11.75 -4.75 -0.90
C VAL A 171 12.03 -3.57 0.01
N ILE A 172 10.99 -2.77 0.26
CA ILE A 172 10.99 -1.77 1.32
C ILE A 172 10.63 -2.49 2.61
N ILE A 173 11.49 -2.39 3.61
CA ILE A 173 11.29 -2.95 4.95
C ILE A 173 11.11 -1.80 5.91
N LEU A 174 9.92 -1.70 6.49
CA LEU A 174 9.58 -0.71 7.49
C LEU A 174 9.54 -1.43 8.84
N ASP A 175 10.29 -0.93 9.82
CA ASP A 175 10.33 -1.47 11.18
C ASP A 175 9.49 -0.60 12.11
N ALA A 176 8.47 -1.21 12.72
CA ALA A 176 7.61 -0.63 13.72
C ALA A 176 7.70 -1.43 15.04
N SER A 177 8.79 -2.18 15.24
CA SER A 177 9.02 -2.98 16.42
C SER A 177 9.16 -2.11 17.67
N THR A 178 8.67 -2.65 18.78
CA THR A 178 8.83 -2.12 20.13
C THR A 178 9.58 -3.14 21.00
N ASP A 179 9.84 -2.82 22.25
CA ASP A 179 10.45 -3.77 23.20
C ASP A 179 9.61 -5.03 23.40
N LYS A 180 8.27 -4.92 23.25
CA LYS A 180 7.33 -6.03 23.48
C LYS A 180 6.93 -6.77 22.21
N LYS A 181 6.93 -6.07 21.08
CA LYS A 181 6.37 -6.56 19.81
C LYS A 181 7.40 -6.42 18.69
N PHE A 182 7.64 -7.50 17.96
CA PHE A 182 8.25 -7.44 16.64
C PHE A 182 7.17 -7.05 15.61
N SER A 183 7.46 -6.08 14.73
CA SER A 183 6.50 -5.60 13.73
C SER A 183 7.25 -5.05 12.51
N ASN A 184 7.14 -5.72 11.37
CA ASN A 184 7.71 -5.28 10.10
C ASN A 184 6.67 -5.26 8.98
N HIS A 185 6.57 -4.13 8.28
CA HIS A 185 5.83 -4.06 7.02
C HIS A 185 6.80 -4.21 5.86
N LEU A 186 6.50 -5.15 4.95
CA LEU A 186 7.27 -5.37 3.74
C LEU A 186 6.46 -4.91 2.54
N ILE A 187 7.06 -4.14 1.63
CA ILE A 187 6.43 -3.72 0.36
C ILE A 187 7.37 -4.09 -0.78
N PHE A 188 6.93 -4.99 -1.66
CA PHE A 188 7.70 -5.48 -2.79
C PHE A 188 7.47 -4.60 -4.02
N ASN A 189 8.51 -3.88 -4.44
CA ASN A 189 8.58 -3.14 -5.69
C ASN A 189 9.07 -4.07 -6.82
N LEU A 190 8.17 -4.91 -7.31
CA LEU A 190 8.47 -5.88 -8.35
C LEU A 190 8.71 -5.18 -9.71
N PRO A 191 9.74 -5.58 -10.47
CA PRO A 191 10.01 -4.98 -11.77
C PRO A 191 8.92 -5.36 -12.77
N GLY A 192 8.20 -4.36 -13.28
CA GLY A 192 7.19 -4.55 -14.34
C GLY A 192 5.96 -5.35 -13.92
N ALA A 193 5.74 -5.56 -12.62
CA ALA A 193 4.64 -6.39 -12.13
C ALA A 193 3.96 -5.80 -10.88
N VAL A 194 2.64 -5.99 -10.82
CA VAL A 194 1.78 -5.71 -9.67
C VAL A 194 0.70 -6.79 -9.60
N PHE A 195 0.12 -7.00 -8.43
CA PHE A 195 -1.04 -7.87 -8.30
C PHE A 195 -2.29 -7.13 -8.77
N LYS A 196 -3.25 -7.90 -9.31
CA LYS A 196 -4.51 -7.37 -9.83
C LYS A 196 -5.30 -6.60 -8.78
N ASP A 197 -5.32 -7.12 -7.56
CA ASP A 197 -5.90 -6.49 -6.37
C ASP A 197 -5.40 -7.20 -5.10
N ASN A 198 -5.81 -6.70 -3.94
CA ASN A 198 -5.44 -7.24 -2.63
C ASN A 198 -6.01 -8.63 -2.33
N ILE A 199 -7.09 -9.06 -3.01
CA ILE A 199 -7.64 -10.41 -2.88
C ILE A 199 -6.64 -11.41 -3.49
N HIS A 200 -6.10 -11.11 -4.67
CA HIS A 200 -5.10 -11.97 -5.32
C HIS A 200 -3.76 -11.98 -4.57
N VAL A 201 -3.42 -10.90 -3.86
CA VAL A 201 -2.30 -10.91 -2.89
C VAL A 201 -2.59 -11.93 -1.78
N GLY A 202 -3.79 -11.90 -1.20
CA GLY A 202 -4.22 -12.86 -0.18
C GLY A 202 -4.11 -14.31 -0.65
N GLU A 203 -4.61 -14.62 -1.85
CA GLU A 203 -4.51 -15.96 -2.45
C GLU A 203 -3.05 -16.42 -2.61
N TYR A 204 -2.17 -15.54 -3.08
CA TYR A 204 -0.75 -15.85 -3.19
C TYR A 204 -0.10 -16.11 -1.82
N ILE A 205 -0.46 -15.34 -0.79
CA ILE A 205 0.03 -15.55 0.57
C ILE A 205 -0.48 -16.90 1.12
N THR A 206 -1.74 -17.26 0.89
CA THR A 206 -2.27 -18.58 1.27
C THR A 206 -1.51 -19.71 0.57
N TYR A 207 -1.21 -19.55 -0.73
CA TYR A 207 -0.37 -20.49 -1.47
C TYR A 207 1.02 -20.64 -0.85
N LEU A 208 1.67 -19.51 -0.50
CA LEU A 208 2.97 -19.52 0.17
C LEU A 208 2.90 -20.25 1.51
N ALA A 209 1.88 -19.96 2.32
CA ALA A 209 1.69 -20.56 3.63
C ALA A 209 1.54 -22.09 3.56
N VAL A 210 0.74 -22.60 2.62
CA VAL A 210 0.58 -24.06 2.40
C VAL A 210 1.88 -24.70 1.94
N LYS A 211 2.66 -24.04 1.07
CA LYS A 211 3.95 -24.57 0.62
C LYS A 211 5.02 -24.52 1.72
N LEU A 212 4.93 -23.56 2.64
CA LEU A 212 5.79 -23.43 3.80
C LEU A 212 5.47 -24.47 4.88
N SER A 213 4.18 -24.69 5.16
CA SER A 213 3.74 -25.68 6.16
C SER A 213 4.10 -27.12 5.77
N LEU A 214 4.28 -27.39 4.47
CA LEU A 214 4.75 -28.69 3.96
C LEU A 214 6.27 -28.91 4.11
N LYS A 215 7.06 -27.88 4.46
CA LYS A 215 8.53 -27.99 4.50
C LYS A 215 9.18 -27.64 5.84
N ILE A 216 8.59 -26.79 6.70
CA ILE A 216 9.22 -26.35 7.96
C ILE A 216 8.16 -26.05 9.03
N HIS A 217 8.46 -26.40 10.28
CA HIS A 217 7.74 -26.03 11.50
C HIS A 217 7.83 -24.50 11.74
N LEU A 218 7.09 -23.67 11.00
CA LEU A 218 7.09 -22.21 11.18
C LEU A 218 6.06 -21.76 12.24
N LYS A 219 6.54 -21.44 13.44
CA LYS A 219 5.83 -20.61 14.45
C LYS A 219 5.47 -19.20 13.94
N LEU A 220 6.05 -18.79 12.81
CA LEU A 220 5.77 -17.54 12.10
C LEU A 220 4.32 -17.45 11.59
N ILE A 221 3.74 -18.53 11.08
CA ILE A 221 2.43 -18.47 10.40
C ILE A 221 1.28 -18.54 11.41
N HIS A 222 1.49 -19.17 12.58
CA HIS A 222 0.42 -19.33 13.58
C HIS A 222 0.14 -18.03 14.36
N ASN A 223 1.13 -17.13 14.47
CA ASN A 223 0.99 -15.83 15.13
C ASN A 223 0.94 -14.64 14.16
N CYS A 224 1.33 -14.81 12.89
CA CYS A 224 0.97 -13.86 11.84
C CYS A 224 -0.53 -14.00 11.61
N ILE A 225 -1.30 -13.14 12.26
CA ILE A 225 -2.71 -12.95 11.99
C ILE A 225 -2.83 -12.58 10.50
N LEU A 226 -2.98 -13.60 9.65
CA LEU A 226 -3.59 -13.49 8.33
C LEU A 226 -5.09 -13.29 8.54
N GLU A 227 -5.49 -12.33 9.36
CA GLU A 227 -6.80 -11.76 9.18
C GLU A 227 -6.66 -10.85 7.97
N PRO A 228 -7.30 -11.16 6.84
CA PRO A 228 -7.62 -10.10 5.92
C PRO A 228 -8.40 -9.07 6.73
N LYS A 229 -7.78 -7.96 7.12
CA LYS A 229 -8.49 -6.73 7.51
C LYS A 229 -9.23 -6.12 6.29
N CYS A 230 -9.61 -6.95 5.33
CA CYS A 230 -10.67 -6.73 4.35
C CYS A 230 -11.97 -7.32 4.89
N THR A 231 -12.49 -6.72 5.95
CA THR A 231 -13.94 -6.64 6.12
C THR A 231 -14.28 -5.20 6.44
N ALA A 232 -14.33 -4.39 5.40
CA ALA A 232 -15.25 -3.27 5.39
C ALA A 232 -16.67 -3.87 5.34
N ARG A 233 -17.33 -3.91 6.50
CA ARG A 233 -18.78 -3.75 6.58
C ARG A 233 -19.06 -2.52 7.43
#